data_AF-A0A7J3X6A9-F1
#
_entry.id   AF-A0A7J3X6A9-F1
#
_cell.length_a   1.000
_cell.length_b   1.000
_cell.length_c   1.000
_cell.angle_alpha   90.00
_cell.angle_beta   90.00
_cell.angle_gamma   90.00
#
_symmetry.space_group_name_H-M   'P 1'
#
loop_
_entity.id
_entity.type
_entity.pdbx_description
1 polymer ?
#
loop_
_entity_poly.entity_id
_entity_poly.type
_entity_poly.pdbx_seq_one_letter_code
_entity_poly.pdbx_strand_id
1 'polypeptide(L)'
;MLLDKLVWNGDVAGNFDLDVGPLLADCLAGANMSFRRELLLKVKGFSPLYAGNAYRFETDLAVRIRRFGYRIVFDPEAVIYHRRATREGARVSAYEWNYWFCRNHVLFLLRCVDHSFPKLAFFAARQMARILRRKRACPYAKPEKWHKVLISCTKGLTHGTMEGLRSIILGEEGGIDKEKAVTVLVLRKGGRPLELTIPVEHGLSPPARSSIQASPSLPARPLV
;
A
#
# COMPACT_ATOMS: atom_id res chain seq x y z
N MET A 1 9.27 -0.62 16.83
CA MET A 1 9.81 -0.45 15.47
C MET A 1 8.64 -0.64 14.51
N LEU A 2 8.35 0.32 13.62
CA LEU A 2 7.17 0.28 12.74
C LEU A 2 7.66 0.10 11.30
N LEU A 3 7.07 -0.88 10.61
CA LEU A 3 7.45 -1.30 9.27
C LEU A 3 6.66 -0.51 8.22
N ASP A 4 7.29 -0.11 7.12
CA ASP A 4 6.62 0.45 5.92
C ASP A 4 5.67 1.63 6.18
N LYS A 5 6.23 2.73 6.68
CA LYS A 5 5.48 3.94 7.02
C LYS A 5 5.08 4.75 5.79
N LEU A 6 3.84 5.24 5.79
CA LEU A 6 3.44 6.33 4.90
C LEU A 6 4.06 7.61 5.45
N VAL A 7 5.07 8.14 4.78
CA VAL A 7 5.70 9.39 5.19
C VAL A 7 4.81 10.58 4.85
N TRP A 8 5.06 11.72 5.52
CA TRP A 8 4.20 12.91 5.43
C TRP A 8 3.93 13.38 3.99
N ASN A 9 4.87 13.16 3.08
CA ASN A 9 4.78 13.57 1.67
C ASN A 9 4.00 12.57 0.77
N GLY A 10 3.48 11.47 1.34
CA GLY A 10 2.76 10.41 0.61
C GLY A 10 3.66 9.32 0.01
N ASP A 11 4.98 9.39 0.17
CA ASP A 11 5.88 8.27 -0.15
C ASP A 11 5.75 7.13 0.88
N VAL A 12 6.20 5.93 0.52
CA VAL A 12 6.28 4.78 1.43
C VAL A 12 7.76 4.53 1.72
N ALA A 13 8.13 4.56 2.99
CA ALA A 13 9.48 4.22 3.43
C ALA A 13 9.55 2.73 3.76
N GLY A 14 10.17 1.94 2.87
CA GLY A 14 10.18 0.47 2.93
C GLY A 14 11.22 -0.12 3.89
N ASN A 15 10.91 -1.24 4.57
CA ASN A 15 11.82 -2.07 5.39
C ASN A 15 11.37 -3.56 5.44
N PHE A 16 10.70 -4.07 4.41
CA PHE A 16 10.03 -5.38 4.34
C PHE A 16 10.81 -6.66 4.70
N ASP A 17 12.13 -6.58 4.93
CA ASP A 17 13.02 -7.74 5.13
C ASP A 17 13.53 -7.86 6.58
N LEU A 18 12.81 -7.28 7.56
CA LEU A 18 13.22 -7.37 8.96
C LEU A 18 12.90 -8.74 9.55
N ASP A 19 13.93 -9.42 10.07
CA ASP A 19 13.81 -10.64 10.88
C ASP A 19 13.41 -10.29 12.32
N VAL A 20 12.20 -9.79 12.45
CA VAL A 20 11.56 -9.40 13.71
C VAL A 20 10.15 -9.95 13.71
N GLY A 21 9.63 -10.38 14.88
CA GLY A 21 8.27 -10.92 15.00
C GLY A 21 7.19 -9.97 14.47
N PRO A 22 5.91 -10.41 14.42
CA PRO A 22 4.86 -9.67 13.72
C PRO A 22 4.79 -8.18 14.07
N LEU A 23 4.75 -7.33 13.05
CA LEU A 23 4.79 -5.86 13.20
C LEU A 23 3.60 -5.18 12.54
N LEU A 24 3.18 -4.06 13.13
CA LEU A 24 2.24 -3.16 12.49
C LEU A 24 2.92 -2.40 11.34
N ALA A 25 2.17 -2.26 10.24
CA ALA A 25 2.57 -1.51 9.06
C ALA A 25 1.49 -0.52 8.63
N ASP A 26 1.88 0.53 7.90
CA ASP A 26 0.92 1.45 7.29
C ASP A 26 0.41 0.93 5.94
N CYS A 27 1.28 0.27 5.19
CA CYS A 27 0.95 -0.44 3.96
C CYS A 27 2.04 -1.49 3.68
N LEU A 28 1.74 -2.49 2.85
CA LEU A 28 2.73 -3.47 2.43
C LEU A 28 2.74 -3.64 0.91
N ALA A 29 3.82 -4.19 0.36
CA ALA A 29 3.91 -4.54 -1.05
C ALA A 29 2.84 -5.59 -1.42
N GLY A 30 2.20 -5.41 -2.57
CA GLY A 30 1.03 -6.21 -2.98
C GLY A 30 1.29 -7.66 -3.38
N ALA A 31 2.52 -8.17 -3.27
CA ALA A 31 2.87 -9.50 -3.79
C ALA A 31 2.34 -10.66 -2.94
N ASN A 32 2.26 -10.48 -1.61
CA ASN A 32 1.70 -11.46 -0.69
C ASN A 32 0.82 -10.75 0.33
N MET A 33 -0.48 -10.71 0.04
CA MET A 33 -1.45 -10.07 0.92
C MET A 33 -2.72 -10.90 1.00
N SER A 34 -3.30 -10.92 2.18
CA SER A 34 -4.50 -11.67 2.51
C SER A 34 -5.39 -10.79 3.36
N PHE A 35 -6.67 -10.82 3.08
CA PHE A 35 -7.66 -9.97 3.73
C PHE A 35 -8.90 -10.79 4.06
N ARG A 36 -9.59 -10.41 5.14
CA ARG A 36 -10.93 -10.90 5.41
C ARG A 36 -11.87 -10.51 4.28
N ARG A 37 -12.68 -11.46 3.78
CA ARG A 37 -13.57 -11.25 2.64
C ARG A 37 -14.58 -10.14 2.93
N GLU A 38 -15.19 -10.19 4.10
CA GLU A 38 -16.15 -9.20 4.59
C GLU A 38 -15.54 -7.80 4.69
N LEU A 39 -14.26 -7.70 5.08
CA LEU A 39 -13.54 -6.44 5.10
C LEU A 39 -13.32 -5.89 3.69
N LEU A 40 -12.85 -6.72 2.75
CA LEU A 40 -12.66 -6.30 1.36
C LEU A 40 -13.97 -5.83 0.73
N LEU A 41 -15.07 -6.54 0.98
CA LEU A 41 -16.39 -6.13 0.48
C LEU A 41 -16.83 -4.81 1.13
N LYS A 42 -16.63 -4.64 2.44
CA LYS A 42 -16.95 -3.40 3.18
C LYS A 42 -16.21 -2.19 2.60
N VAL A 43 -14.93 -2.34 2.23
CA VAL A 43 -14.12 -1.25 1.65
C VAL A 43 -14.22 -1.16 0.13
N LYS A 44 -15.12 -1.92 -0.52
CA LYS A 44 -15.30 -1.98 -1.99
C LYS A 44 -14.07 -2.45 -2.77
N GLY A 45 -13.22 -3.28 -2.16
CA GLY A 45 -12.08 -3.93 -2.82
C GLY A 45 -11.01 -2.96 -3.33
N PHE A 46 -10.28 -3.38 -4.37
CA PHE A 46 -9.29 -2.56 -5.06
C PHE A 46 -9.98 -1.59 -6.02
N SER A 47 -9.46 -0.36 -6.08
CA SER A 47 -10.03 0.63 -7.01
C SER A 47 -9.61 0.33 -8.44
N PRO A 48 -10.56 0.29 -9.41
CA PRO A 48 -10.24 0.06 -10.82
C PRO A 48 -9.51 1.24 -11.48
N LEU A 49 -9.38 2.37 -10.77
CA LEU A 49 -8.70 3.56 -11.29
C LEU A 49 -7.18 3.37 -11.43
N TYR A 50 -6.58 2.41 -10.71
CA TYR A 50 -5.15 2.10 -10.80
C TYR A 50 -4.88 1.16 -11.99
N ALA A 51 -4.21 1.69 -13.01
CA ALA A 51 -3.94 0.96 -14.26
C ALA A 51 -2.46 1.04 -14.67
N GLY A 52 -2.11 0.34 -15.76
CA GLY A 52 -0.76 0.28 -16.31
C GLY A 52 0.21 -0.44 -15.38
N ASN A 53 1.12 0.30 -14.74
CA ASN A 53 2.06 -0.27 -13.76
C ASN A 53 1.44 -0.55 -12.38
N ALA A 54 0.12 -0.31 -12.23
CA ALA A 54 -0.68 -0.51 -11.02
C ALA A 54 -0.12 0.17 -9.75
N TYR A 55 0.79 1.14 -9.87
CA TYR A 55 1.45 1.75 -8.71
C TYR A 55 0.43 2.31 -7.70
N ARG A 56 0.59 2.05 -6.40
CA ARG A 56 -0.28 2.48 -5.29
C ARG A 56 -1.63 1.78 -5.13
N PHE A 57 -1.96 0.79 -5.97
CA PHE A 57 -3.22 0.05 -5.81
C PHE A 57 -3.37 -0.59 -4.41
N GLU A 58 -2.26 -1.08 -3.87
CA GLU A 58 -2.17 -1.73 -2.56
C GLU A 58 -2.13 -0.70 -1.43
N THR A 59 -1.41 0.42 -1.62
CA THR A 59 -1.31 1.50 -0.62
C THR A 59 -2.66 2.17 -0.41
N ASP A 60 -3.40 2.41 -1.48
CA ASP A 60 -4.75 2.96 -1.44
C ASP A 60 -5.70 2.10 -0.61
N LEU A 61 -5.70 0.79 -0.88
CA LEU A 61 -6.51 -0.17 -0.12
C LEU A 61 -6.10 -0.19 1.35
N ALA A 62 -4.80 -0.20 1.64
CA ALA A 62 -4.29 -0.20 3.02
C ALA A 62 -4.74 1.05 3.80
N VAL A 63 -4.66 2.24 3.19
CA VAL A 63 -5.13 3.49 3.82
C VAL A 63 -6.64 3.44 4.06
N ARG A 64 -7.44 2.99 3.08
CA ARG A 64 -8.89 2.84 3.26
C ARG A 64 -9.24 1.86 4.39
N ILE A 65 -8.60 0.69 4.42
CA ILE A 65 -8.77 -0.29 5.50
C ILE A 65 -8.45 0.35 6.86
N ARG A 66 -7.35 1.08 6.97
CA ARG A 66 -6.97 1.78 8.21
C ARG A 66 -7.94 2.88 8.62
N ARG A 67 -8.53 3.60 7.66
CA ARG A 67 -9.59 4.60 7.94
C ARG A 67 -10.84 3.97 8.56
N PHE A 68 -11.10 2.69 8.32
CA PHE A 68 -12.15 1.91 8.99
C PHE A 68 -11.73 1.36 10.37
N GLY A 69 -10.57 1.72 10.89
CA GLY A 69 -10.08 1.31 12.22
C GLY A 69 -9.28 -0.01 12.23
N TYR A 70 -9.07 -0.63 11.07
CA TYR A 70 -8.30 -1.87 10.96
C TYR A 70 -6.80 -1.60 10.93
N ARG A 71 -6.00 -2.64 11.22
CA ARG A 71 -4.54 -2.59 11.22
C ARG A 71 -3.98 -3.52 10.15
N ILE A 72 -2.88 -3.11 9.54
CA ILE A 72 -2.10 -3.98 8.64
C ILE A 72 -0.97 -4.59 9.46
N VAL A 73 -0.80 -5.91 9.33
CA VAL A 73 0.24 -6.68 10.03
C VAL A 73 1.17 -7.30 8.99
N PHE A 74 2.47 -7.14 9.20
CA PHE A 74 3.50 -7.92 8.55
C PHE A 74 3.83 -9.12 9.43
N ASP A 75 3.83 -10.31 8.83
CA ASP A 75 4.23 -11.56 9.48
C ASP A 75 5.48 -12.10 8.77
N PRO A 76 6.65 -12.13 9.44
CA PRO A 76 7.89 -12.64 8.84
C PRO A 76 7.84 -14.15 8.54
N GLU A 77 6.95 -14.93 9.18
CA GLU A 77 6.82 -16.36 8.92
C GLU A 77 5.97 -16.65 7.66
N ALA A 78 5.22 -15.65 7.17
CA ALA A 78 4.36 -15.77 5.99
C ALA A 78 5.14 -15.52 4.68
N VAL A 79 6.16 -16.34 4.44
CA VAL A 79 7.09 -16.18 3.31
C VAL A 79 6.57 -16.86 2.03
N ILE A 80 6.68 -16.15 0.91
CA ILE A 80 6.54 -16.72 -0.44
C ILE A 80 7.76 -16.39 -1.30
N TYR A 81 8.07 -17.26 -2.25
CA TYR A 81 9.10 -17.00 -3.26
C TYR A 81 8.49 -16.27 -4.45
N HIS A 82 8.68 -14.96 -4.51
CA HIS A 82 8.21 -14.14 -5.62
C HIS A 82 9.14 -14.28 -6.85
N ARG A 83 8.80 -15.19 -7.76
CA ARG A 83 9.54 -15.38 -9.01
C ARG A 83 9.19 -14.28 -10.01
N ARG A 84 10.15 -13.40 -10.29
CA ARG A 84 9.97 -12.32 -11.25
C ARG A 84 10.15 -12.84 -12.68
N ALA A 85 9.07 -12.84 -13.46
CA ALA A 85 9.15 -13.10 -14.90
C ALA A 85 10.12 -12.13 -15.61
N THR A 86 10.77 -12.57 -16.67
CA THR A 86 11.70 -11.72 -17.45
C THR A 86 10.97 -10.76 -18.38
N ARG A 87 9.76 -11.11 -18.85
CA ARG A 87 8.89 -10.31 -19.72
C ARG A 87 7.44 -10.31 -19.20
N GLU A 88 6.56 -9.52 -19.83
CA GLU A 88 5.09 -9.49 -19.61
C GLU A 88 4.61 -8.90 -18.26
N GLY A 89 3.32 -9.07 -17.94
CA GLY A 89 2.66 -8.50 -16.76
C GLY A 89 2.50 -6.97 -16.84
N ALA A 90 2.56 -6.29 -15.69
CA ALA A 90 2.48 -4.82 -15.61
C ALA A 90 3.78 -4.10 -16.06
N ARG A 91 4.66 -4.78 -16.80
CA ARG A 91 5.89 -4.20 -17.35
C ARG A 91 5.54 -3.39 -18.59
N VAL A 92 5.70 -2.08 -18.48
CA VAL A 92 5.47 -1.12 -19.57
C VAL A 92 6.79 -0.45 -19.96
N SER A 93 6.80 0.24 -21.09
CA SER A 93 7.99 0.99 -21.52
C SER A 93 8.43 2.02 -20.46
N ALA A 94 9.70 2.45 -20.49
CA ALA A 94 10.18 3.48 -19.55
C ALA A 94 9.34 4.77 -19.60
N TYR A 95 8.77 5.11 -20.76
CA TYR A 95 7.94 6.30 -20.95
C TYR A 95 6.55 6.11 -20.33
N GLU A 96 5.87 5.00 -20.63
CA GLU A 96 4.59 4.65 -20.04
C GLU A 96 4.70 4.46 -18.52
N TRP A 97 5.80 3.89 -18.05
CA TRP A 97 6.02 3.71 -16.61
C TRP A 97 6.00 5.06 -15.90
N ASN A 98 6.65 6.10 -16.46
CA ASN A 98 6.65 7.43 -15.85
C ASN A 98 5.27 8.09 -15.93
N TYR A 99 4.51 7.86 -17.01
CA TYR A 99 3.12 8.32 -17.11
C TYR A 99 2.26 7.71 -16.00
N TRP A 100 2.24 6.38 -15.90
CA TRP A 100 1.42 5.65 -14.91
C TRP A 100 1.87 5.92 -13.48
N PHE A 101 3.18 6.04 -13.24
CA PHE A 101 3.73 6.44 -11.94
C PHE A 101 3.22 7.83 -11.52
N CYS A 102 3.33 8.84 -12.38
CA CYS A 102 2.85 10.18 -12.06
C CYS A 102 1.32 10.21 -11.90
N ARG A 103 0.56 9.56 -12.81
CA ARG A 103 -0.91 9.48 -12.74
C ARG A 103 -1.41 8.81 -11.46
N ASN A 104 -0.94 7.60 -11.20
CA ASN A 104 -1.45 6.80 -10.09
C ASN A 104 -1.03 7.36 -8.73
N HIS A 105 0.15 7.99 -8.63
CA HIS A 105 0.56 8.65 -7.40
C HIS A 105 -0.30 9.89 -7.10
N VAL A 106 -0.67 10.68 -8.11
CA VAL A 106 -1.61 11.81 -7.93
C VAL A 106 -2.98 11.31 -7.48
N LEU A 107 -3.51 10.24 -8.09
CA LEU A 107 -4.76 9.61 -7.66
C LEU A 107 -4.72 9.24 -6.17
N PHE A 108 -3.64 8.58 -5.75
CA PHE A 108 -3.45 8.21 -4.35
C PHE A 108 -3.40 9.44 -3.43
N LEU A 109 -2.65 10.48 -3.80
CA LEU A 109 -2.56 11.70 -3.00
C LEU A 109 -3.93 12.36 -2.82
N LEU A 110 -4.71 12.51 -3.90
CA LEU A 110 -6.00 13.19 -3.84
C LEU A 110 -7.05 12.44 -3.03
N ARG A 111 -7.04 11.10 -3.07
CA ARG A 111 -8.06 10.25 -2.42
C ARG A 111 -7.71 9.85 -0.99
N CYS A 112 -6.45 9.53 -0.76
CA CYS A 112 -6.02 8.85 0.46
C CYS A 112 -5.23 9.74 1.42
N VAL A 113 -4.81 10.94 1.01
CA VAL A 113 -3.87 11.75 1.79
C VAL A 113 -4.44 13.15 2.06
N ASP A 114 -4.52 13.51 3.34
CA ASP A 114 -4.95 14.85 3.74
C ASP A 114 -3.96 15.91 3.29
N HIS A 115 -4.45 17.13 3.03
CA HIS A 115 -3.67 18.24 2.48
C HIS A 115 -2.92 17.81 1.19
N SER A 116 -3.65 17.20 0.28
CA SER A 116 -3.12 16.58 -0.94
C SER A 116 -2.47 17.59 -1.91
N PHE A 117 -2.98 18.82 -2.02
CA PHE A 117 -2.48 19.81 -2.98
C PHE A 117 -1.02 20.24 -2.73
N PRO A 118 -0.60 20.65 -1.51
CA PRO A 118 0.82 20.90 -1.23
C PRO A 118 1.72 19.70 -1.52
N LYS A 119 1.27 18.48 -1.19
CA LYS A 119 2.03 17.25 -1.41
C LYS A 119 2.14 16.91 -2.90
N LEU A 120 1.10 17.19 -3.68
CA LEU A 120 1.11 17.09 -5.13
C LEU A 120 2.10 18.08 -5.74
N ALA A 121 2.08 19.34 -5.32
CA ALA A 121 3.04 20.36 -5.77
C ALA A 121 4.49 19.94 -5.47
N PHE A 122 4.74 19.47 -4.25
CA PHE A 122 6.04 18.92 -3.86
C PHE A 122 6.45 17.71 -4.71
N PHE A 123 5.53 16.76 -4.93
CA PHE A 123 5.78 15.59 -5.78
C PHE A 123 6.13 16.01 -7.21
N ALA A 124 5.36 16.93 -7.81
CA ALA A 124 5.61 17.44 -9.16
C ALA A 124 7.00 18.10 -9.25
N ALA A 125 7.35 18.99 -8.32
CA ALA A 125 8.67 19.61 -8.25
C ALA A 125 9.80 18.58 -8.13
N ARG A 126 9.61 17.55 -7.28
CA ARG A 126 10.56 16.44 -7.12
C ARG A 126 10.73 15.64 -8.41
N GLN A 127 9.64 15.38 -9.14
CA GLN A 127 9.72 14.70 -10.44
C GLN A 127 10.44 15.55 -11.48
N MET A 128 10.19 16.86 -11.52
CA MET A 128 10.89 17.77 -12.43
C MET A 128 12.39 17.78 -12.14
N ALA A 129 12.80 17.97 -10.89
CA ALA A 129 14.19 17.92 -10.48
C ALA A 129 14.85 16.57 -10.83
N ARG A 130 14.13 15.45 -10.66
CA ARG A 130 14.62 14.11 -11.03
C ARG A 130 14.86 13.98 -12.54
N ILE A 131 13.93 14.45 -13.35
CA ILE A 131 13.99 14.39 -14.83
C ILE A 131 15.11 15.29 -15.36
N LEU A 132 15.24 16.50 -14.82
CA LEU A 132 16.33 17.43 -15.16
C LEU A 132 17.71 16.84 -14.82
N ARG A 133 17.82 16.16 -13.68
CA ARG A 133 19.03 15.42 -13.28
C ARG A 133 19.22 14.08 -14.00
N ARG A 134 18.36 13.76 -14.97
CA ARG A 134 18.38 12.48 -15.74
C ARG A 134 18.44 11.24 -14.83
N LYS A 135 17.77 11.29 -13.69
CA LYS A 135 17.70 10.18 -12.73
C LYS A 135 16.58 9.22 -13.11
N ARG A 136 16.94 7.95 -13.37
CA ARG A 136 16.02 6.88 -13.75
C ARG A 136 15.04 6.57 -12.60
N ALA A 137 13.76 6.40 -12.95
CA ALA A 137 12.74 5.92 -12.02
C ALA A 137 12.19 4.53 -12.39
N CYS A 138 12.01 4.26 -13.69
CA CYS A 138 11.61 2.93 -14.16
C CYS A 138 12.68 1.88 -13.79
N PRO A 139 12.33 0.81 -13.07
CA PRO A 139 13.29 -0.21 -12.66
C PRO A 139 13.70 -1.12 -13.82
N TYR A 140 12.90 -1.17 -14.89
CA TYR A 140 13.07 -2.11 -15.99
C TYR A 140 13.98 -1.58 -17.12
N ALA A 141 13.97 -0.27 -17.36
CA ALA A 141 14.67 0.33 -18.50
C ALA A 141 15.12 1.77 -18.22
N LYS A 142 16.25 2.17 -18.82
CA LYS A 142 16.71 3.56 -18.81
C LYS A 142 16.17 4.28 -20.04
N PRO A 143 15.50 5.43 -19.89
CA PRO A 143 15.02 6.19 -21.03
C PRO A 143 16.19 6.86 -21.76
N GLU A 144 16.17 6.82 -23.08
CA GLU A 144 17.10 7.55 -23.94
C GLU A 144 16.65 9.00 -24.15
N LYS A 145 15.34 9.20 -24.38
CA LYS A 145 14.75 10.49 -24.74
C LYS A 145 14.07 11.16 -23.53
N TRP A 146 14.83 11.93 -22.76
CA TRP A 146 14.32 12.56 -21.52
C TRP A 146 13.17 13.55 -21.74
N HIS A 147 13.08 14.22 -22.89
CA HIS A 147 11.92 15.06 -23.22
C HIS A 147 10.62 14.24 -23.29
N LYS A 148 10.67 12.98 -23.76
CA LYS A 148 9.51 12.08 -23.73
C LYS A 148 9.13 11.70 -22.30
N VAL A 149 10.10 11.53 -21.41
CA VAL A 149 9.84 11.29 -19.97
C VAL A 149 9.14 12.49 -19.35
N LEU A 150 9.59 13.70 -19.67
CA LEU A 150 8.95 14.94 -19.24
C LEU A 150 7.49 15.00 -19.72
N ILE A 151 7.26 14.82 -21.02
CA ILE A 151 5.90 14.79 -21.60
C ILE A 151 5.03 13.73 -20.91
N SER A 152 5.54 12.51 -20.74
CA SER A 152 4.82 11.41 -20.07
C SER A 152 4.45 11.76 -18.63
N CYS A 153 5.37 12.31 -17.83
CA CYS A 153 5.05 12.67 -16.45
C CYS A 153 4.07 13.85 -16.39
N THR A 154 4.21 14.88 -17.23
CA THR A 154 3.26 16.00 -17.29
C THR A 154 1.86 15.51 -17.63
N LYS A 155 1.72 14.64 -18.65
CA LYS A 155 0.43 14.00 -18.97
C LYS A 155 -0.11 13.20 -17.79
N GLY A 156 0.76 12.45 -17.10
CA GLY A 156 0.38 11.68 -15.92
C GLY A 156 -0.15 12.56 -14.79
N LEU A 157 0.53 13.68 -14.49
CA LEU A 157 0.12 14.65 -13.48
C LEU A 157 -1.26 15.25 -13.80
N THR A 158 -1.47 15.70 -15.05
CA THR A 158 -2.75 16.28 -15.49
C THR A 158 -3.88 15.27 -15.44
N HIS A 159 -3.70 14.08 -16.05
CA HIS A 159 -4.74 13.05 -16.09
C HIS A 159 -5.04 12.48 -14.70
N GLY A 160 -4.02 12.30 -13.86
CA GLY A 160 -4.21 11.87 -12.48
C GLY A 160 -5.00 12.88 -11.65
N THR A 161 -4.78 14.17 -11.89
CA THR A 161 -5.53 15.25 -11.22
C THR A 161 -6.98 15.27 -11.66
N MET A 162 -7.22 15.26 -12.98
CA MET A 162 -8.57 15.24 -13.56
C MET A 162 -9.38 14.03 -13.07
N GLU A 163 -8.80 12.84 -13.13
CA GLU A 163 -9.47 11.61 -12.71
C GLU A 163 -9.67 11.56 -11.18
N GLY A 164 -8.69 12.05 -10.41
CA GLY A 164 -8.80 12.11 -8.95
C GLY A 164 -9.91 13.04 -8.50
N LEU A 165 -9.97 14.26 -9.05
CA LEU A 165 -11.05 15.21 -8.77
C LEU A 165 -12.41 14.65 -9.20
N ARG A 166 -12.48 14.01 -10.38
CA ARG A 166 -13.71 13.34 -10.85
C ARG A 166 -14.19 12.27 -9.88
N SER A 167 -13.29 11.42 -9.37
CA SER A 167 -13.64 10.37 -8.41
C SER A 167 -14.18 10.91 -7.07
N ILE A 168 -13.66 12.06 -6.63
CA ILE A 168 -14.12 12.76 -5.42
C ILE A 168 -15.53 13.33 -5.65
N ILE A 169 -15.75 14.01 -6.79
CA ILE A 169 -17.04 14.62 -7.14
C ILE A 169 -18.15 13.57 -7.29
N LEU A 170 -17.84 12.42 -7.89
CA LEU A 170 -18.80 11.33 -8.12
C LEU A 170 -19.12 10.52 -6.86
N GLY A 171 -18.53 10.84 -5.70
CA GLY A 171 -18.88 10.20 -4.43
C GLY A 171 -18.51 8.72 -4.36
N GLU A 172 -17.47 8.27 -5.07
CA GLU A 172 -17.04 6.87 -5.02
C GLU A 172 -16.40 6.47 -3.67
N GLU A 173 -16.20 7.43 -2.76
CA GLU A 173 -15.61 7.24 -1.43
C GLU A 173 -16.67 6.82 -0.40
N GLY A 174 -16.49 5.64 0.20
CA GLY A 174 -17.40 5.06 1.20
C GLY A 174 -17.38 5.80 2.54
N GLY A 175 -18.57 5.98 3.11
CA GLY A 175 -18.80 6.61 4.41
C GLY A 175 -18.16 5.88 5.59
N ILE A 176 -17.86 6.66 6.62
CA ILE A 176 -17.19 6.25 7.86
C ILE A 176 -18.22 5.65 8.81
N ASP A 177 -17.98 4.42 9.26
CA ASP A 177 -18.70 3.80 10.38
C ASP A 177 -17.67 3.41 11.46
N LYS A 178 -17.72 4.11 12.60
CA LYS A 178 -16.78 3.99 13.71
C LYS A 178 -17.26 2.96 14.71
N GLU A 179 -17.13 1.70 14.33
CA GLU A 179 -17.05 0.57 15.25
C GLU A 179 -16.70 -0.65 14.39
N LYS A 180 -15.56 -1.31 14.66
CA LYS A 180 -15.36 -2.77 14.55
C LYS A 180 -13.89 -3.19 14.67
N ALA A 181 -13.73 -4.39 15.22
CA ALA A 181 -12.50 -5.06 15.60
C ALA A 181 -11.57 -5.43 14.44
N VAL A 182 -10.29 -5.50 14.79
CA VAL A 182 -9.09 -5.75 13.98
C VAL A 182 -9.01 -7.21 13.53
N THR A 183 -8.63 -7.45 12.27
CA THR A 183 -7.82 -8.61 11.84
C THR A 183 -7.49 -8.49 10.34
N VAL A 184 -6.21 -8.59 10.01
CA VAL A 184 -5.71 -8.94 8.67
C VAL A 184 -4.89 -10.20 8.84
N LEU A 185 -5.43 -11.34 8.37
CA LEU A 185 -4.79 -12.65 8.43
C LEU A 185 -3.88 -12.79 7.21
N VAL A 186 -2.58 -12.97 7.42
CA VAL A 186 -1.67 -13.48 6.39
C VAL A 186 -1.56 -15.00 6.62
N LEU A 187 -2.03 -15.80 5.67
CA LEU A 187 -2.08 -17.24 5.82
C LEU A 187 -0.67 -17.84 5.85
N ARG A 188 -0.34 -18.51 6.94
CA ARG A 188 0.83 -19.39 7.07
C ARG A 188 0.64 -20.63 6.20
N LYS A 189 1.72 -21.12 5.60
CA LYS A 189 1.73 -22.44 4.95
C LYS A 189 1.53 -23.53 6.02
N GLY A 190 0.37 -24.19 6.01
CA GLY A 190 0.15 -25.47 6.70
C GLY A 190 -0.41 -25.43 8.13
N GLY A 191 -0.98 -24.31 8.61
CA GLY A 191 -1.57 -24.23 9.95
C GLY A 191 -2.83 -23.36 10.01
N ARG A 192 -3.67 -23.56 11.03
CA ARG A 192 -4.91 -22.78 11.24
C ARG A 192 -4.59 -21.28 11.34
N PRO A 193 -5.48 -20.40 10.83
CA PRO A 193 -5.29 -18.95 10.92
C PRO A 193 -5.06 -18.50 12.37
N LEU A 194 -3.94 -17.81 12.61
CA LEU A 194 -3.64 -17.23 13.93
C LEU A 194 -4.33 -15.86 14.01
N GLU A 195 -5.40 -15.79 14.80
CA GLU A 195 -6.10 -14.53 15.05
C GLU A 195 -5.27 -13.72 16.07
N LEU A 196 -4.36 -12.88 15.58
CA LEU A 196 -3.56 -12.00 16.42
C LEU A 196 -4.40 -10.80 16.86
N THR A 197 -5.01 -10.91 18.04
CA THR A 197 -5.62 -9.77 18.74
C THR A 197 -4.53 -8.99 19.46
N ILE A 198 -4.01 -7.94 18.80
CA ILE A 198 -3.14 -6.97 19.48
C ILE A 198 -4.05 -5.99 20.23
N PRO A 199 -4.01 -5.92 21.59
CA PRO A 199 -4.85 -5.02 22.35
C PRO A 199 -4.61 -3.55 21.97
N VAL A 200 -5.67 -2.76 22.05
CA VAL A 200 -5.63 -1.31 21.78
C VAL A 200 -5.12 -0.61 23.04
N GLU A 201 -3.82 -0.34 23.12
CA GLU A 201 -3.32 0.61 24.13
C GLU A 201 -3.60 2.05 23.66
N HIS A 202 -4.53 2.71 24.33
CA HIS A 202 -4.70 4.16 24.27
C HIS A 202 -3.65 4.81 25.16
N GLY A 203 -2.52 5.25 24.61
CA GLY A 203 -1.54 6.02 25.37
C GLY A 203 -0.17 6.12 24.73
N LEU A 204 0.36 7.33 24.67
CA LEU A 204 1.75 7.64 24.31
C LEU A 204 2.70 7.21 25.43
N SER A 205 3.28 6.00 25.33
CA SER A 205 4.61 5.64 25.88
C SER A 205 4.91 4.16 25.60
N PRO A 206 6.15 3.76 25.26
CA PRO A 206 6.47 2.35 24.98
C PRO A 206 6.48 1.53 26.28
N PRO A 207 5.79 0.38 26.36
CA PRO A 207 5.87 -0.47 27.55
C PRO A 207 7.19 -1.26 27.56
N ALA A 208 7.70 -1.49 28.77
CA ALA A 208 8.87 -2.29 29.05
C ALA A 208 8.67 -3.78 28.67
N ARG A 209 9.76 -4.45 28.32
CA ARG A 209 9.80 -5.88 27.97
C ARG A 209 9.33 -6.76 29.15
N SER A 210 8.13 -7.35 29.07
CA SER A 210 7.86 -8.67 29.63
C SER A 210 6.46 -9.20 29.25
N SER A 211 6.43 -10.49 28.90
CA SER A 211 5.30 -11.44 28.87
C SER A 211 4.12 -11.19 27.91
N ILE A 212 4.24 -11.73 26.70
CA ILE A 212 3.09 -12.21 25.92
C ILE A 212 2.85 -13.67 26.35
N GLN A 213 1.75 -13.94 27.05
CA GLN A 213 1.31 -15.31 27.34
C GLN A 213 0.39 -15.82 26.22
N ALA A 214 0.72 -16.98 25.67
CA ALA A 214 -0.16 -17.74 24.80
C ALA A 214 -1.17 -18.53 25.65
N SER A 215 -2.47 -18.46 25.32
CA SER A 215 -3.51 -19.28 25.96
C SER A 215 -3.35 -20.76 25.59
N PRO A 216 -3.60 -21.71 26.50
CA PRO A 216 -3.39 -23.13 26.23
C PRO A 216 -4.42 -23.68 25.23
N SER A 217 -3.93 -24.45 24.25
CA SER A 217 -4.72 -25.08 23.20
C SER A 217 -5.62 -26.19 23.75
N LEU A 218 -6.91 -26.17 23.40
CA LEU A 218 -7.82 -27.31 23.60
C LEU A 218 -7.44 -28.47 22.64
N PRO A 219 -7.52 -29.74 23.11
CA PRO A 219 -7.11 -30.90 22.31
C PRO A 219 -8.07 -31.15 21.13
N ALA A 220 -7.50 -31.53 19.99
CA ALA A 220 -8.22 -31.81 18.76
C ALA A 220 -9.03 -33.11 18.87
N ARG A 221 -10.32 -33.08 18.48
CA ARG A 221 -11.10 -34.30 18.22
C ARG A 221 -10.75 -34.88 16.84
N PRO A 222 -10.74 -36.21 16.68
CA PRO A 222 -10.52 -36.85 15.38
C PRO A 222 -11.71 -36.63 14.45
N LEU A 223 -11.43 -36.41 13.17
CA LEU A 223 -12.42 -36.35 12.09
C LEU A 223 -12.81 -37.79 11.68
N VAL A 224 -14.11 -38.06 11.60
CA VAL A 224 -14.71 -39.13 10.80
C VAL A 224 -15.17 -38.51 9.49
#